data_AF-A0A6J8EZR5-F1
#
_entry.id   AF-A0A6J8EZR5-F1
#
_cell.length_a   1.000
_cell.length_b   1.000
_cell.length_c   1.000
_cell.angle_alpha   90.00
_cell.angle_beta   90.00
_cell.angle_gamma   90.00
#
_symmetry.space_group_name_H-M   'P 1'
#
loop_
_entity.id
_entity.type
_entity.pdbx_description
1 polymer ?
#
loop_
_entity_poly.entity_id
_entity_poly.type
_entity_poly.pdbx_seq_one_letter_code
_entity_poly.pdbx_strand_id
1 'polypeptide(L)'
;MSENREGSSMSEGETEHSHISTGKSQSSNHIVEERRDLADTFELFKVYFDNKLVDLKSDLVREQDVISKKLKEEVSLKFKHEGNKIQYKFNEETITELNKVYSFVPRSETKVSRIIIDLIDKVKGRNKLIRIADTSAGVWATVREYEANVIASDSVDEKKIRQAESRAMRTAKDKSRRPHPYKTTSRPAPVETAPNPYYVN
;
A
#
# COMPACT_ATOMS: atom_id res chain seq x y z
N MET A 1 11.42 24.87 107.05
CA MET A 1 12.44 25.09 105.99
C MET A 1 11.80 25.94 104.92
N SER A 2 12.19 27.22 104.89
CA SER A 2 12.23 28.17 103.76
C SER A 2 10.92 28.44 102.99
N GLU A 3 10.16 29.52 103.28
CA GLU A 3 10.30 30.94 102.82
C GLU A 3 9.94 31.15 101.33
N ASN A 4 8.77 31.76 101.04
CA ASN A 4 8.47 33.19 100.71
C ASN A 4 8.56 33.47 99.19
N ARG A 5 7.44 33.72 98.50
CA ARG A 5 6.61 34.95 98.30
C ARG A 5 7.05 35.76 97.07
N GLU A 6 6.11 35.98 96.15
CA GLU A 6 5.64 37.29 95.60
C GLU A 6 4.67 36.99 94.43
N GLY A 7 3.38 37.31 94.54
CA GLY A 7 2.76 38.56 94.06
C GLY A 7 1.78 38.19 92.93
N SER A 8 0.65 38.83 92.65
CA SER A 8 0.00 40.06 93.08
C SER A 8 -1.41 40.10 92.45
N SER A 9 -2.37 40.79 93.10
CA SER A 9 -3.51 41.55 92.52
C SER A 9 -4.66 40.77 91.83
N MET A 10 -5.89 40.77 92.39
CA MET A 10 -7.09 41.61 92.02
C MET A 10 -7.48 41.48 90.53
N SER A 11 -8.74 41.44 90.09
CA SER A 11 -10.11 41.36 90.60
C SER A 11 -10.99 41.38 89.33
N GLU A 12 -12.26 41.00 89.44
CA GLU A 12 -13.33 41.21 88.43
C GLU A 12 -13.24 40.29 87.19
N GLY A 13 -14.28 39.61 86.72
CA GLY A 13 -15.70 39.91 86.84
C GLY A 13 -16.19 40.69 85.64
N GLU A 14 -15.98 40.22 84.41
CA GLU A 14 -16.67 40.76 83.23
C GLU A 14 -17.10 39.67 82.24
N THR A 15 -18.33 39.88 81.78
CA THR A 15 -19.16 39.07 80.91
C THR A 15 -18.69 39.21 79.47
N GLU A 16 -18.24 38.13 78.83
CA GLU A 16 -18.09 38.09 77.36
C GLU A 16 -19.08 37.12 76.73
N HIS A 17 -20.10 37.72 76.09
CA HIS A 17 -20.93 37.05 75.10
C HIS A 17 -20.06 36.68 73.88
N SER A 18 -19.62 35.42 73.80
CA SER A 18 -19.05 34.89 72.56
C SER A 18 -20.18 34.51 71.60
N HIS A 19 -20.39 35.41 70.63
CA HIS A 19 -21.14 35.14 69.41
C HIS A 19 -20.48 33.99 68.66
N ILE A 20 -21.22 32.88 68.50
CA ILE A 20 -20.85 31.79 67.61
C ILE A 20 -20.78 32.34 66.19
N SER A 21 -19.57 32.49 65.65
CA SER A 21 -19.32 32.79 64.24
C SER A 21 -19.29 31.48 63.44
N THR A 22 -20.46 31.06 62.97
CA THR A 22 -20.64 30.02 61.95
C THR A 22 -20.36 30.62 60.56
N GLY A 23 -19.08 30.82 60.22
CA GLY A 23 -18.67 31.44 58.96
C GLY A 23 -17.72 30.64 58.05
N LYS A 24 -17.41 29.37 58.37
CA LYS A 24 -16.33 28.63 57.66
C LYS A 24 -16.77 27.47 56.74
N SER A 25 -18.03 27.03 56.78
CA SER A 25 -18.44 25.82 56.06
C SER A 25 -18.77 26.02 54.58
N GLN A 26 -19.09 27.23 54.11
CA GLN A 26 -19.49 27.43 52.70
C GLN A 26 -18.30 27.61 51.74
N SER A 27 -17.20 28.24 52.17
CA SER A 27 -16.01 28.44 51.33
C SER A 27 -15.18 27.16 51.12
N SER A 28 -15.14 26.27 52.12
CA SER A 28 -14.42 25.00 52.02
C SER A 28 -15.10 23.99 51.08
N ASN A 29 -16.43 24.03 50.96
CA ASN A 29 -17.17 23.14 50.05
C ASN A 29 -16.99 23.57 48.59
N HIS A 30 -16.97 24.89 48.30
CA HIS A 30 -16.76 25.39 46.94
C HIS A 30 -15.39 25.02 46.36
N ILE A 31 -14.33 25.08 47.18
CA ILE A 31 -12.97 24.73 46.76
C ILE A 31 -12.83 23.21 46.55
N VAL A 32 -13.60 22.39 47.28
CA VAL A 32 -13.60 20.92 47.12
C VAL A 32 -14.36 20.51 45.87
N GLU A 33 -15.47 21.17 45.55
CA GLU A 33 -16.24 20.94 44.32
C GLU A 33 -15.47 21.41 43.07
N GLU A 34 -14.83 22.58 43.06
CA GLU A 34 -13.95 23.01 41.94
C GLU A 34 -12.78 22.03 41.70
N ARG A 35 -12.22 21.46 42.77
CA ARG A 35 -11.16 20.44 42.64
C ARG A 35 -11.67 19.11 42.10
N ARG A 36 -12.94 18.75 42.38
CA ARG A 36 -13.59 17.58 41.81
C ARG A 36 -13.91 17.79 40.33
N ASP A 37 -14.49 18.93 39.97
CA ASP A 37 -14.75 19.30 38.57
C ASP A 37 -13.47 19.33 37.74
N LEU A 38 -12.36 19.82 38.32
CA LEU A 38 -11.05 19.80 37.66
C LEU A 38 -10.49 18.38 37.50
N ALA A 39 -10.75 17.49 38.46
CA ALA A 39 -10.36 16.08 38.36
C ALA A 39 -11.18 15.36 37.28
N ASP A 40 -12.49 15.60 37.23
CA ASP A 40 -13.40 15.00 36.24
C ASP A 40 -13.08 15.48 34.81
N THR A 41 -12.75 16.77 34.65
CA THR A 41 -12.32 17.31 33.36
C THR A 41 -10.96 16.77 32.92
N PHE A 42 -10.02 16.57 33.84
CA PHE A 42 -8.74 15.93 33.55
C PHE A 42 -8.92 14.44 33.19
N GLU A 43 -9.83 13.74 33.87
CA GLU A 43 -10.19 12.36 33.58
C GLU A 43 -10.81 12.23 32.18
N LEU A 44 -11.72 13.14 31.82
CA LEU A 44 -12.31 13.20 30.48
C LEU A 44 -11.24 13.48 29.40
N PHE A 45 -10.30 14.39 29.67
CA PHE A 45 -9.18 14.66 28.78
C PHE A 45 -8.28 13.43 28.61
N LYS A 46 -7.97 12.73 29.70
CA LYS A 46 -7.18 11.50 29.68
C LYS A 46 -7.85 10.42 28.83
N VAL A 47 -9.14 10.18 29.03
CA VAL A 47 -9.91 9.22 28.22
C VAL A 47 -9.90 9.61 26.74
N TYR A 48 -10.11 10.90 26.43
CA TYR A 48 -10.03 11.38 25.05
C TYR A 48 -8.64 11.18 24.44
N PHE A 49 -7.59 11.49 25.20
CA PHE A 49 -6.21 11.35 24.76
C PHE A 49 -5.82 9.89 24.54
N ASP A 50 -6.18 9.00 25.49
CA ASP A 50 -5.94 7.57 25.38
C ASP A 50 -6.66 6.99 24.15
N ASN A 51 -7.91 7.41 23.89
CA ASN A 51 -8.65 7.01 22.70
C ASN A 51 -7.93 7.48 21.42
N LYS A 52 -7.47 8.72 21.36
CA LYS A 52 -6.70 9.23 20.21
C LYS A 52 -5.38 8.51 20.00
N LEU A 53 -4.71 8.11 21.08
CA LEU A 53 -3.47 7.36 21.02
C LEU A 53 -3.69 5.92 20.54
N VAL A 54 -4.80 5.30 20.94
CA VAL A 54 -5.25 3.99 20.44
C VAL A 54 -5.58 4.06 18.95
N ASP A 55 -6.33 5.08 18.51
CA ASP A 55 -6.66 5.30 17.10
C ASP A 55 -5.37 5.39 16.26
N LEU A 56 -4.43 6.24 16.68
CA LEU A 56 -3.15 6.45 15.98
C LEU A 56 -2.32 5.16 15.91
N LYS A 57 -2.25 4.40 17.00
CA LYS A 57 -1.57 3.10 17.02
C LYS A 57 -2.22 2.13 16.04
N SER A 58 -3.55 2.12 15.98
CA SER A 58 -4.30 1.25 15.08
C SER A 58 -4.02 1.58 13.61
N ASP A 59 -3.95 2.87 13.27
CA ASP A 59 -3.67 3.33 11.91
C ASP A 59 -2.21 3.03 11.51
N LEU A 60 -1.26 3.20 12.44
CA LEU A 60 0.14 2.85 12.19
C LEU A 60 0.32 1.33 11.95
N VAL A 61 -0.38 0.49 12.72
CA VAL A 61 -0.36 -0.97 12.51
C VAL A 61 -0.96 -1.34 11.16
N ARG A 62 -2.07 -0.69 10.75
CA ARG A 62 -2.68 -0.90 9.43
C ARG A 62 -1.72 -0.52 8.30
N GLU A 63 -1.10 0.65 8.37
CA GLU A 63 -0.10 1.09 7.39
C GLU A 63 1.09 0.13 7.33
N GLN A 64 1.61 -0.31 8.48
CA GLN A 64 2.70 -1.27 8.52
C GLN A 64 2.33 -2.62 7.88
N ASP A 65 1.10 -3.12 8.10
CA ASP A 65 0.61 -4.36 7.49
C ASP A 65 0.44 -4.21 5.96
N VAL A 66 -0.05 -3.06 5.49
CA VAL A 66 -0.15 -2.75 4.05
C VAL A 66 1.24 -2.71 3.41
N ILE A 67 2.21 -2.03 4.04
CA ILE A 67 3.60 -1.96 3.56
C ILE A 67 4.24 -3.35 3.56
N SER A 68 4.04 -4.14 4.62
CA SER A 68 4.59 -5.49 4.74
C SER A 68 4.01 -6.44 3.69
N LYS A 69 2.72 -6.33 3.38
CA LYS A 69 2.06 -7.09 2.31
C LYS A 69 2.61 -6.72 0.94
N LYS A 70 2.73 -5.42 0.64
CA LYS A 70 3.35 -4.93 -0.60
C LYS A 70 4.79 -5.41 -0.76
N LEU A 71 5.59 -5.34 0.31
CA LEU A 71 6.98 -5.81 0.31
C LEU A 71 7.07 -7.33 0.11
N LYS A 72 6.22 -8.11 0.78
CA LYS A 72 6.14 -9.57 0.56
C LYS A 72 5.73 -9.91 -0.87
N GLU A 73 4.79 -9.15 -1.46
CA GLU A 73 4.41 -9.31 -2.86
C GLU A 73 5.60 -8.97 -3.77
N GLU A 74 6.30 -7.84 -3.57
CA GLU A 74 7.50 -7.49 -4.35
C GLU A 74 8.63 -8.52 -4.22
N VAL A 75 8.89 -9.06 -3.03
CA VAL A 75 9.90 -10.10 -2.80
C VAL A 75 9.49 -11.43 -3.46
N SER A 76 8.18 -11.71 -3.54
CA SER A 76 7.64 -12.85 -4.27
C SER A 76 7.60 -12.64 -5.79
N LEU A 77 7.64 -11.38 -6.26
CA LEU A 77 7.67 -11.01 -7.68
C LEU A 77 9.11 -11.14 -8.23
N LYS A 78 9.64 -12.37 -8.22
CA LYS A 78 10.87 -12.68 -8.97
C LYS A 78 10.53 -12.81 -10.45
N PHE A 79 10.78 -11.74 -11.20
CA PHE A 79 10.69 -11.77 -12.65
C PHE A 79 11.82 -12.61 -13.27
N LYS A 80 11.47 -13.53 -14.17
CA LYS A 80 12.42 -14.34 -14.94
C LYS A 80 13.07 -13.55 -16.07
N HIS A 81 12.34 -12.58 -16.65
CA HIS A 81 12.81 -11.78 -17.78
C HIS A 81 12.96 -10.31 -17.35
N GLU A 82 14.18 -9.76 -17.45
CA GLU A 82 14.46 -8.39 -17.02
C GLU A 82 13.63 -7.33 -17.79
N GLY A 83 13.38 -7.56 -19.08
CA GLY A 83 12.51 -6.68 -19.88
C GLY A 83 11.08 -6.58 -19.31
N ASN A 84 10.52 -7.71 -18.84
CA ASN A 84 9.18 -7.72 -18.23
C ASN A 84 9.18 -6.96 -16.90
N LYS A 85 10.23 -7.11 -16.10
CA LYS A 85 10.39 -6.39 -14.83
C LYS A 85 10.48 -4.87 -15.03
N ILE A 86 11.27 -4.41 -16.01
CA ILE A 86 11.40 -2.99 -16.34
C ILE A 86 10.04 -2.41 -16.73
N GLN A 87 9.30 -3.12 -17.59
CA GLN A 87 7.97 -2.70 -18.03
C GLN A 87 6.95 -2.69 -16.88
N TYR A 88 7.01 -3.69 -16.00
CA TYR A 88 6.13 -3.76 -14.83
C TYR A 88 6.36 -2.57 -13.89
N LYS A 89 7.63 -2.25 -13.58
CA LYS A 89 7.98 -1.12 -12.72
C LYS A 89 7.54 0.21 -13.29
N PHE A 90 7.80 0.45 -14.57
CA PHE A 90 7.34 1.67 -15.26
C PHE A 90 5.81 1.83 -15.19
N ASN A 91 5.08 0.73 -15.36
CA ASN A 91 3.62 0.75 -15.25
C ASN A 91 3.13 1.01 -13.80
N GLU A 92 3.81 0.48 -12.78
CA GLU A 92 3.49 0.77 -11.37
C GLU A 92 3.74 2.25 -11.01
N GLU A 93 4.83 2.83 -11.51
CA GLU A 93 5.11 4.26 -11.40
C GLU A 93 4.01 5.08 -12.09
N THR A 94 3.61 4.70 -13.31
CA THR A 94 2.52 5.33 -14.06
C THR A 94 1.19 5.28 -13.28
N ILE A 95 0.85 4.14 -12.66
CA ILE A 95 -0.34 4.01 -11.81
C ILE A 95 -0.25 4.97 -10.62
N THR A 96 0.93 5.10 -10.00
CA THR A 96 1.14 6.00 -8.86
C THR A 96 0.92 7.46 -9.26
N GLU A 97 1.47 7.88 -10.40
CA GLU A 97 1.26 9.22 -10.94
C GLU A 97 -0.21 9.48 -11.32
N LEU A 98 -0.90 8.51 -11.94
CA LEU A 98 -2.32 8.62 -12.26
C LEU A 98 -3.18 8.75 -11.00
N ASN A 99 -2.88 8.01 -9.94
CA ASN A 99 -3.57 8.16 -8.64
C ASN A 99 -3.33 9.53 -8.02
N LYS A 100 -2.12 10.09 -8.17
CA LYS A 100 -1.81 11.45 -7.74
C LYS A 100 -2.60 12.48 -8.54
N VAL A 101 -2.73 12.31 -9.86
CA VAL A 101 -3.57 13.18 -10.68
C VAL A 101 -5.03 13.06 -10.24
N TYR A 102 -5.53 11.84 -10.02
CA TYR A 102 -6.89 11.57 -9.56
C TYR A 102 -7.22 12.29 -8.25
N SER A 103 -6.28 12.36 -7.29
CA SER A 103 -6.51 13.03 -6.01
C SER A 103 -6.66 14.56 -6.12
N PHE A 104 -6.16 15.16 -7.20
CA PHE A 104 -6.35 16.59 -7.49
C PHE A 104 -7.65 16.88 -8.25
N VAL A 105 -8.33 15.86 -8.80
CA VAL A 105 -9.56 16.07 -9.56
C VAL A 105 -10.73 16.40 -8.62
N PRO A 106 -11.43 17.53 -8.81
CA PRO A 106 -12.62 17.84 -8.04
C PRO A 106 -13.70 16.78 -8.21
N ARG A 107 -14.44 16.45 -7.14
CA ARG A 107 -15.51 15.44 -7.18
C ARG A 107 -16.63 15.76 -8.18
N SER A 108 -16.80 17.03 -8.56
CA SER A 108 -17.77 17.46 -9.57
C SER A 108 -17.39 17.00 -10.98
N GLU A 109 -16.11 16.79 -11.26
CA GLU A 109 -15.61 16.51 -12.61
C GLU A 109 -15.59 15.00 -12.90
N THR A 110 -16.79 14.42 -12.97
CA THR A 110 -16.99 12.97 -13.10
C THR A 110 -16.44 12.39 -14.41
N LYS A 111 -16.37 13.17 -15.49
CA LYS A 111 -15.84 12.70 -16.78
C LYS A 111 -14.34 12.48 -16.72
N VAL A 112 -13.60 13.45 -16.15
CA VAL A 112 -12.15 13.33 -16.00
C VAL A 112 -11.80 12.19 -15.04
N SER A 113 -12.53 12.06 -13.93
CA SER A 113 -12.36 10.93 -13.00
C SER A 113 -12.52 9.57 -13.70
N ARG A 114 -13.55 9.40 -14.53
CA ARG A 114 -13.76 8.16 -15.30
C ARG A 114 -12.61 7.85 -16.24
N ILE A 115 -12.13 8.85 -17.00
CA ILE A 115 -10.99 8.66 -17.91
C ILE A 115 -9.75 8.20 -17.14
N ILE A 116 -9.46 8.79 -15.98
CA ILE A 116 -8.30 8.41 -15.17
C ILE A 116 -8.46 6.98 -14.63
N ILE A 117 -9.66 6.62 -14.14
CA ILE A 117 -9.95 5.25 -13.69
C ILE A 117 -9.75 4.25 -14.84
N ASP A 118 -10.29 4.53 -16.03
CA ASP A 118 -10.11 3.69 -17.21
C ASP A 118 -8.63 3.53 -17.60
N LEU A 119 -7.83 4.60 -17.47
CA LEU A 119 -6.38 4.54 -17.71
C LEU A 119 -5.68 3.67 -16.67
N ILE A 120 -5.99 3.83 -15.38
CA ILE A 120 -5.45 2.99 -14.30
C ILE A 120 -5.76 1.52 -14.57
N ASP A 121 -7.00 1.20 -14.94
CA ASP A 121 -7.43 -0.18 -15.19
C ASP A 121 -6.74 -0.79 -16.41
N LYS A 122 -6.51 0.00 -17.47
CA LYS A 122 -5.70 -0.44 -18.63
C LYS A 122 -4.27 -0.77 -18.24
N VAL A 123 -3.62 0.08 -17.44
CA VAL A 123 -2.23 -0.15 -17.00
C VAL A 123 -2.15 -1.36 -16.05
N LYS A 124 -3.10 -1.52 -15.13
CA LYS A 124 -3.23 -2.73 -14.29
C LYS A 124 -3.43 -3.98 -15.13
N GLY A 125 -4.29 -3.91 -16.14
CA GLY A 125 -4.49 -4.97 -17.12
C GLY A 125 -3.18 -5.37 -17.78
N ARG A 126 -2.38 -4.39 -18.21
CA ARG A 126 -1.05 -4.64 -18.79
C ARG A 126 -0.10 -5.35 -17.81
N ASN A 127 -0.05 -4.92 -16.56
CA ASN A 127 0.76 -5.56 -15.52
C ASN A 127 0.34 -7.01 -15.26
N LYS A 128 -0.96 -7.32 -15.33
CA LYS A 128 -1.46 -8.70 -15.28
C LYS A 128 -0.92 -9.54 -16.45
N LEU A 129 -0.95 -9.02 -17.68
CA LEU A 129 -0.43 -9.73 -18.85
C LEU A 129 1.08 -9.97 -18.76
N ILE A 130 1.84 -8.98 -18.25
CA ILE A 130 3.28 -9.12 -18.02
C ILE A 130 3.55 -10.23 -17.00
N ARG A 131 2.77 -10.31 -15.92
CA ARG A 131 2.87 -11.42 -14.94
C ARG A 131 2.60 -12.78 -15.59
N ILE A 132 1.60 -12.89 -16.46
CA ILE A 132 1.31 -14.14 -17.19
C ILE A 132 2.46 -14.52 -18.13
N ALA A 133 2.98 -13.55 -18.88
CA ALA A 133 4.11 -13.77 -19.78
C ALA A 133 5.36 -14.23 -19.00
N ASP A 134 5.60 -13.66 -17.83
CA ASP A 134 6.81 -13.96 -17.09
C ASP A 134 6.75 -15.30 -16.33
N THR A 135 5.55 -15.70 -15.89
CA THR A 135 5.36 -16.92 -15.11
C THR A 135 5.14 -18.16 -15.96
N SER A 136 4.40 -18.06 -17.07
CA SER A 136 4.04 -19.20 -17.93
C SER A 136 5.17 -19.67 -18.85
N ALA A 137 5.18 -20.96 -19.20
CA ALA A 137 6.15 -21.54 -20.13
C ALA A 137 5.97 -21.04 -21.58
N GLY A 138 4.73 -20.73 -21.96
CA GLY A 138 4.40 -20.18 -23.29
C GLY A 138 4.66 -18.67 -23.42
N VAL A 139 5.11 -17.98 -22.37
CA VAL A 139 5.42 -16.54 -22.35
C VAL A 139 4.32 -15.70 -23.03
N TRP A 140 4.66 -14.88 -24.03
CA TRP A 140 3.71 -14.04 -24.76
C TRP A 140 2.71 -14.83 -25.62
N ALA A 141 2.98 -16.10 -25.93
CA ALA A 141 2.00 -16.96 -26.60
C ALA A 141 0.85 -17.32 -25.65
N THR A 142 1.14 -17.56 -24.37
CA THR A 142 0.11 -17.74 -23.34
C THR A 142 -0.76 -16.51 -23.20
N VAL A 143 -0.15 -15.31 -23.24
CA VAL A 143 -0.88 -14.04 -23.16
C VAL A 143 -1.88 -13.89 -24.32
N ARG A 144 -1.49 -14.20 -25.56
CA ARG A 144 -2.38 -14.13 -26.72
C ARG A 144 -3.60 -15.06 -26.59
N GLU A 145 -3.37 -16.29 -26.12
CA GLU A 145 -4.44 -17.25 -25.87
C GLU A 145 -5.33 -16.82 -24.69
N TYR A 146 -4.75 -16.17 -23.69
CA TYR A 146 -5.48 -15.63 -22.54
C TYR A 146 -6.42 -14.48 -22.97
N GLU A 147 -5.92 -13.51 -23.74
CA GLU A 147 -6.73 -12.37 -24.22
C GLU A 147 -7.85 -12.79 -25.19
N ALA A 148 -7.64 -13.86 -25.97
CA ALA A 148 -8.65 -14.38 -26.89
C ALA A 148 -9.90 -14.95 -26.19
N ASN A 149 -9.87 -15.17 -24.87
CA ASN A 149 -10.98 -15.73 -24.09
C ASN A 149 -11.53 -14.69 -23.09
N VAL A 150 -12.33 -13.72 -23.59
CA VAL A 150 -12.79 -12.45 -22.95
C VAL A 150 -13.60 -12.54 -21.63
N ILE A 151 -13.85 -13.72 -21.07
CA ILE A 151 -14.64 -13.83 -19.83
C ILE A 151 -13.63 -13.89 -18.67
N ALA A 152 -13.56 -12.98 -17.70
CA ALA A 152 -12.67 -13.18 -16.54
C ALA A 152 -13.19 -12.51 -15.25
N SER A 153 -13.35 -13.34 -14.22
CA SER A 153 -13.55 -13.01 -12.81
C SER A 153 -12.52 -13.83 -12.03
N ASP A 154 -11.98 -13.26 -10.95
CA ASP A 154 -10.69 -13.59 -10.33
C ASP A 154 -10.46 -15.07 -9.95
N SER A 155 -11.51 -15.86 -9.72
CA SER A 155 -11.39 -17.32 -9.44
C SER A 155 -11.12 -18.18 -10.68
N VAL A 156 -11.34 -17.64 -11.88
CA VAL A 156 -11.25 -18.37 -13.15
C VAL A 156 -9.86 -18.25 -13.78
N ASP A 157 -9.04 -17.34 -13.28
CA ASP A 157 -7.80 -16.93 -13.92
C ASP A 157 -6.72 -18.01 -13.92
N GLU A 158 -6.52 -18.73 -12.80
CA GLU A 158 -5.49 -19.77 -12.75
C GLU A 158 -5.78 -20.93 -13.71
N LYS A 159 -7.04 -21.40 -13.73
CA LYS A 159 -7.50 -22.45 -14.66
C LYS A 159 -7.34 -22.01 -16.11
N LYS A 160 -7.58 -20.73 -16.41
CA LYS A 160 -7.42 -20.17 -17.76
C LYS A 160 -5.97 -20.03 -18.17
N ILE A 161 -5.08 -19.58 -17.29
CA ILE A 161 -3.65 -19.50 -17.59
C ILE A 161 -3.11 -20.89 -17.97
N ARG A 162 -3.45 -21.93 -17.20
CA ARG A 162 -3.05 -23.31 -17.54
C ARG A 162 -3.61 -23.80 -18.88
N GLN A 163 -4.86 -23.44 -19.21
CA GLN A 163 -5.46 -23.77 -20.50
C GLN A 163 -4.80 -23.01 -21.66
N ALA A 164 -4.58 -21.70 -21.50
CA ALA A 164 -3.91 -20.85 -22.46
C ALA A 164 -2.48 -21.34 -22.73
N GLU A 165 -1.76 -21.72 -21.68
CA GLU A 165 -0.42 -22.28 -21.76
C GLU A 165 -0.43 -23.62 -22.52
N SER A 166 -1.37 -24.51 -22.19
CA SER A 166 -1.54 -25.79 -22.90
C SER A 166 -1.81 -25.58 -24.39
N ARG A 167 -2.63 -24.58 -24.76
CA ARG A 167 -2.92 -24.23 -26.17
C ARG A 167 -1.71 -23.61 -26.86
N ALA A 168 -1.01 -22.70 -26.20
CA ALA A 168 0.22 -22.09 -26.69
C ALA A 168 1.30 -23.16 -26.98
N MET A 169 1.47 -24.13 -26.10
CA MET A 169 2.43 -25.23 -26.30
C MET A 169 2.04 -26.16 -27.45
N ARG A 170 0.75 -26.46 -27.63
CA ARG A 170 0.26 -27.27 -28.77
C ARG A 170 0.51 -26.56 -30.09
N THR A 171 0.15 -25.27 -30.19
CA THR A 171 0.36 -24.49 -31.42
C THR A 171 1.84 -24.30 -31.74
N ALA A 172 2.71 -24.15 -30.74
CA ALA A 172 4.16 -24.10 -30.93
C ALA A 172 4.70 -25.42 -31.51
N LYS A 173 4.26 -26.57 -30.97
CA LYS A 173 4.65 -27.91 -31.45
C LYS A 173 4.14 -28.19 -32.86
N ASP A 174 2.94 -27.73 -33.21
CA ASP A 174 2.40 -27.90 -34.55
C ASP A 174 3.13 -27.02 -35.58
N LYS A 175 3.58 -25.82 -35.19
CA LYS A 175 4.42 -24.96 -36.05
C LYS A 175 5.80 -25.58 -36.30
N SER A 176 6.43 -26.20 -35.30
CA SER A 176 7.74 -26.86 -35.48
C SER A 176 7.68 -28.14 -36.33
N ARG A 177 6.48 -28.73 -36.48
CA ARG A 177 6.24 -29.95 -37.27
C ARG A 177 5.91 -29.69 -38.74
N ARG A 178 5.70 -28.44 -39.14
CA ARG A 178 5.47 -28.09 -40.55
C ARG A 178 6.81 -28.11 -41.31
N PRO A 179 6.97 -28.94 -42.36
CA PRO A 179 8.14 -28.89 -43.21
C PRO A 179 8.33 -27.48 -43.79
N HIS A 180 9.54 -26.94 -43.66
CA HIS A 180 9.91 -25.67 -44.28
C HIS A 180 9.91 -25.85 -45.81
N PRO A 181 9.04 -25.18 -46.59
CA PRO A 181 8.86 -25.51 -48.00
C PRO A 181 9.97 -24.99 -48.95
N TYR A 182 11.16 -24.69 -48.45
CA TYR A 182 12.29 -24.26 -49.27
C TYR A 182 13.63 -24.60 -48.61
N LYS A 183 14.10 -25.82 -48.86
CA LYS A 183 15.53 -26.08 -48.98
C LYS A 183 15.78 -26.59 -50.39
N THR A 184 15.68 -25.69 -51.37
CA THR A 184 16.26 -25.94 -52.69
C THR A 184 17.77 -25.91 -52.53
N THR A 185 18.40 -27.07 -52.70
CA THR A 185 19.84 -27.23 -52.80
C THR A 185 20.38 -26.28 -53.88
N SER A 186 21.11 -25.23 -53.50
CA SER A 186 21.87 -24.44 -54.47
C SER A 186 23.06 -25.28 -54.92
N ARG A 187 22.87 -26.06 -55.97
CA ARG A 187 23.98 -26.59 -56.76
C ARG A 187 24.44 -25.45 -57.67
N PRO A 188 25.61 -24.83 -57.45
CA PRO A 188 26.12 -23.86 -58.42
C PRO A 188 26.40 -24.59 -59.74
N ALA A 189 25.98 -23.97 -60.84
CA ALA A 189 26.22 -24.47 -62.20
C ALA A 189 27.73 -24.56 -62.48
N PRO A 190 28.20 -25.49 -63.35
CA PRO A 190 29.60 -25.55 -63.74
C PRO A 190 29.99 -24.25 -64.46
N VAL A 191 30.99 -23.55 -63.95
CA VAL A 191 31.55 -22.37 -64.62
C VAL A 191 32.38 -22.87 -65.79
N GLU A 192 31.91 -22.58 -67.01
CA GLU A 192 32.62 -22.77 -68.26
C GLU A 192 33.85 -21.82 -68.25
N THR A 193 35.04 -22.40 -68.14
CA THR A 193 36.31 -21.66 -68.10
C THR A 193 36.59 -21.04 -69.47
N ALA A 194 36.53 -19.71 -69.57
CA ALA A 194 37.03 -18.98 -70.72
C ALA A 194 38.57 -19.12 -70.84
N PRO A 195 39.16 -19.11 -72.06
CA PRO A 195 40.59 -19.34 -72.25
C PRO A 195 41.44 -18.19 -71.69
N ASN A 196 42.50 -18.53 -70.95
CA ASN A 196 43.47 -17.60 -70.38
C ASN A 196 44.35 -16.94 -71.47
N PRO A 197 44.37 -15.60 -71.61
CA PRO A 197 45.03 -14.93 -72.73
C PRO A 197 46.54 -14.64 -72.55
N TYR A 198 47.24 -15.31 -71.63
CA TYR A 198 48.69 -15.12 -71.46
C TYR A 198 49.52 -16.33 -71.90
N TYR A 199 49.67 -16.47 -73.22
CA TYR A 199 50.88 -17.04 -73.82
C TYR A 199 51.15 -16.26 -75.11
N VAL A 200 52.12 -15.35 -75.06
CA VAL A 200 52.79 -14.77 -76.23
C VAL A 200 54.17 -15.41 -76.26
N ASN A 201 54.45 -16.14 -77.35
CA ASN A 201 55.82 -16.54 -77.72
C ASN A 201 56.50 -15.39 -78.45
#